data_AF-A0A961D2S1-F1
#
_entry.id   AF-A0A961D2S1-F1
#
_cell.length_a   1.000
_cell.length_b   1.000
_cell.length_c   1.000
_cell.angle_alpha   90.00
_cell.angle_beta   90.00
_cell.angle_gamma   90.00
#
_symmetry.space_group_name_H-M   'P 1'
#
loop_
_entity.id
_entity.type
_entity.pdbx_description
1 polymer ?
#
loop_
_entity_poly.entity_id
_entity_poly.type
_entity_poly.pdbx_seq_one_letter_code
_entity_poly.pdbx_strand_id
1 'polypeptide(L)'
;MSSLWTPDGEHQVPPKGDEGPGGRAPADTAASETDQPGDPSGDTLRAAAAAMGLDIDEMGPEELEQLRTELAEMMRVRREVAATPASEMLTNHMMRLFDLTTIYLEGDPPAFGEAATVIEAFRAVLDALGDRLGDSEPTLREALGQLQMLFVQLKNAQDSAAG
;
A
#
# COMPACT_ATOMS: atom_id res chain seq x y z
N MET A 1 1.67 18.11 17.51
CA MET A 1 3.09 17.68 17.43
C MET A 1 3.12 16.55 16.41
N SER A 2 3.69 16.78 15.23
CA SER A 2 3.68 15.78 14.15
C SER A 2 5.10 15.28 13.92
N SER A 3 5.36 14.01 14.21
CA SER A 3 6.60 13.32 13.88
C SER A 3 6.51 12.79 12.44
N LEU A 4 7.56 13.05 11.66
CA LEU A 4 7.79 12.39 10.37
C LEU A 4 8.68 11.18 10.64
N TRP A 5 8.19 9.99 10.32
CA TRP A 5 8.98 8.78 10.41
C TRP A 5 9.82 8.62 9.13
N THR A 6 11.13 8.45 9.29
CA THR A 6 12.05 8.00 8.23
C THR A 6 12.70 6.68 8.65
N PRO A 7 13.10 5.81 7.71
CA PRO A 7 13.55 4.44 8.00
C PRO A 7 14.75 4.31 8.95
N ASP A 8 15.47 5.40 9.25
CA ASP A 8 16.63 5.45 10.14
C ASP A 8 16.32 6.02 11.56
N GLY A 9 15.04 6.26 11.89
CA GLY A 9 14.59 6.76 13.20
C GLY A 9 13.80 8.08 13.16
N GLU A 10 13.15 8.43 14.28
CA GLU A 10 12.31 9.63 14.41
C GLU A 10 13.13 10.93 14.52
N HIS A 11 12.94 11.88 13.60
CA HIS A 11 13.50 13.22 13.71
C HIS A 11 12.42 14.23 14.15
N GLN A 12 12.64 14.93 15.27
CA GLN A 12 11.78 16.03 15.70
C GLN A 12 12.21 17.35 15.05
N VAL A 13 11.26 18.06 14.43
CA VAL A 13 11.47 19.41 13.89
C VAL A 13 11.26 20.43 15.03
N PRO A 14 12.23 21.29 15.36
CA PRO A 14 12.02 22.33 16.37
C PRO A 14 11.04 23.39 15.84
N PRO A 15 10.05 23.84 16.63
CA PRO A 15 9.15 24.91 16.23
C PRO A 15 9.91 26.23 16.13
N LYS A 16 9.62 26.98 15.07
CA LYS A 16 10.17 28.29 14.81
C LYS A 16 9.55 29.31 15.78
N GLY A 17 10.28 29.61 16.86
CA GLY A 17 10.30 30.89 17.59
C GLY A 17 9.06 31.30 18.39
N ASP A 18 9.21 31.32 19.72
CA ASP A 18 8.38 32.05 20.68
C ASP A 18 8.51 33.58 20.50
N GLU A 19 7.38 34.29 20.37
CA GLU A 19 7.16 35.61 20.97
C GLU A 19 5.67 35.72 21.39
N GLY A 20 5.40 35.73 22.70
CA GLY A 20 4.07 36.05 23.27
C GLY A 20 3.97 37.50 23.73
N PRO A 21 2.95 37.91 24.52
CA PRO A 21 1.58 37.42 24.60
C PRO A 21 0.55 38.56 24.39
N GLY A 22 -0.57 38.30 23.71
CA GLY A 22 -1.63 39.30 23.57
C GLY A 22 -2.88 38.71 22.96
N GLY A 23 -3.89 38.48 23.80
CA GLY A 23 -5.12 37.80 23.43
C GLY A 23 -5.86 38.47 22.27
N ARG A 24 -6.16 37.66 21.25
CA ARG A 24 -7.31 37.87 20.38
C ARG A 24 -7.73 36.51 19.83
N ALA A 25 -8.94 36.09 20.17
CA ALA A 25 -9.55 34.90 19.58
C ALA A 25 -9.67 35.07 18.05
N PRO A 26 -9.39 34.04 17.25
CA PRO A 26 -10.05 33.86 15.96
C PRO A 26 -11.20 32.87 16.19
N ALA A 27 -12.46 33.29 16.08
CA ALA A 27 -13.18 33.46 14.82
C ALA A 27 -13.15 32.16 14.00
N ASP A 28 -14.32 31.54 13.91
CA ASP A 28 -14.69 30.45 13.01
C ASP A 28 -13.84 30.44 11.74
N THR A 29 -12.87 29.52 11.67
CA THR A 29 -12.38 29.06 10.38
C THR A 29 -13.36 28.00 9.93
N ALA A 30 -14.38 28.46 9.22
CA ALA A 30 -15.28 27.63 8.46
C ALA A 30 -14.47 26.56 7.72
N ALA A 31 -14.76 25.30 8.03
CA ALA A 31 -14.46 24.18 7.16
C ALA A 31 -15.12 24.49 5.80
N SER A 32 -14.36 25.06 4.87
CA SER A 32 -14.68 24.97 3.45
C SER A 32 -14.12 23.66 2.94
N GLU A 33 -14.67 22.56 3.44
CA GLU A 33 -14.76 21.32 2.67
C GLU A 33 -15.83 21.58 1.60
N THR A 34 -15.44 22.24 0.51
CA THR A 34 -16.18 22.10 -0.73
C THR A 34 -15.89 20.70 -1.27
N ASP A 35 -16.58 19.72 -0.67
CA ASP A 35 -16.65 18.34 -1.13
C ASP A 35 -17.50 18.32 -2.41
N GLN A 36 -16.88 18.73 -3.53
CA GLN A 36 -17.38 18.35 -4.84
C GLN A 36 -16.80 16.96 -5.15
N PRO A 37 -17.66 15.94 -5.33
CA PRO A 37 -17.19 14.58 -5.57
C PRO A 37 -16.55 14.51 -6.95
N GLY A 38 -15.22 14.63 -7.00
CA GLY A 38 -14.43 14.41 -8.22
C GLY A 38 -13.46 15.52 -8.62
N ASP A 39 -13.47 16.69 -7.98
CA ASP A 39 -12.52 17.76 -8.31
C ASP A 39 -11.48 17.93 -7.18
N PRO A 40 -10.18 17.64 -7.40
CA PRO A 40 -9.17 17.89 -6.39
C PRO A 40 -9.11 19.40 -6.14
N SER A 41 -9.31 19.82 -4.88
CA SER A 41 -9.17 21.22 -4.49
C SER A 41 -7.81 21.76 -4.93
N GLY A 42 -7.71 23.08 -5.17
CA GLY A 42 -6.45 23.71 -5.60
C GLY A 42 -5.27 23.42 -4.64
N ASP A 43 -5.56 23.25 -3.35
CA ASP A 43 -4.56 22.86 -2.35
C ASP A 43 -4.15 21.38 -2.47
N THR A 44 -5.09 20.48 -2.81
CA THR A 44 -4.79 19.07 -3.10
C THR A 44 -3.95 18.93 -4.37
N LEU A 45 -4.28 19.70 -5.41
CA LEU A 45 -3.53 19.73 -6.67
C LEU A 45 -2.08 20.21 -6.41
N ARG A 46 -1.91 21.31 -5.69
CA ARG A 46 -0.59 21.86 -5.30
C ARG A 46 0.22 20.89 -4.45
N ALA A 47 -0.40 20.25 -3.46
CA ALA A 47 0.28 19.26 -2.64
C ALA A 47 0.74 18.04 -3.46
N ALA A 48 -0.09 17.57 -4.39
CA ALA A 48 0.24 16.43 -5.23
C ALA A 48 1.33 16.76 -6.27
N ALA A 49 1.28 17.93 -6.90
CA ALA A 49 2.33 18.42 -7.78
C ALA A 49 3.68 18.52 -7.05
N ALA A 50 3.69 19.13 -5.86
CA ALA A 50 4.89 19.24 -5.04
C ALA A 50 5.45 17.85 -4.66
N ALA A 51 4.59 16.88 -4.34
CA ALA A 51 5.01 15.50 -4.06
C ALA A 51 5.65 14.80 -5.28
N MET A 52 5.30 15.23 -6.49
CA MET A 52 5.90 14.76 -7.75
C MET A 52 7.07 15.63 -8.23
N GLY A 53 7.44 16.67 -7.47
CA GLY A 53 8.50 17.61 -7.85
C GLY A 53 8.11 18.54 -9.01
N LEU A 54 6.82 18.73 -9.25
CA LEU A 54 6.26 19.62 -10.28
C LEU A 54 5.94 20.99 -9.68
N ASP A 55 6.29 22.06 -10.40
CA ASP A 55 5.87 23.42 -10.07
C ASP A 55 4.63 23.81 -10.88
N ILE A 56 3.48 23.87 -10.20
CA ILE A 56 2.19 24.25 -10.80
C ILE A 56 2.23 25.65 -11.42
N ASP A 57 3.01 26.56 -10.86
CA ASP A 57 3.07 27.94 -11.33
C ASP A 57 3.86 28.04 -12.67
N GLU A 58 4.66 27.03 -13.00
CA GLU A 58 5.41 26.91 -14.26
C GLU A 58 4.68 26.07 -15.33
N MET A 59 3.60 25.37 -14.97
CA MET A 59 2.86 24.49 -15.89
C MET A 59 1.87 25.23 -16.79
N GLY A 60 1.71 24.73 -18.02
CA GLY A 60 0.69 25.22 -18.95
C GLY A 60 -0.74 24.83 -18.52
N PRO A 61 -1.78 25.52 -19.01
CA PRO A 61 -3.17 25.23 -18.63
C PRO A 61 -3.62 23.81 -18.99
N GLU A 62 -3.11 23.25 -20.10
CA GLU A 62 -3.41 21.89 -20.52
C GLU A 62 -2.76 20.84 -19.61
N GLU A 63 -1.52 21.08 -19.17
CA GLU A 63 -0.77 20.19 -18.26
C GLU A 63 -1.40 20.17 -16.86
N LEU A 64 -1.88 21.33 -16.39
CA LEU A 64 -2.62 21.44 -15.13
C LEU A 64 -3.94 20.66 -15.16
N GLU A 65 -4.67 20.72 -16.29
CA GLU A 65 -5.92 19.98 -16.44
C GLU A 65 -5.68 18.46 -16.53
N GLN A 66 -4.61 18.03 -17.20
CA GLN A 66 -4.18 16.63 -17.21
C GLN A 66 -3.86 16.14 -15.81
N LEU A 67 -3.02 16.88 -15.07
CA LEU A 67 -2.68 16.56 -13.69
C LEU A 67 -3.93 16.46 -12.80
N ARG A 68 -4.85 17.43 -12.92
CA ARG A 68 -6.12 17.43 -12.18
C ARG A 68 -6.95 16.18 -12.47
N THR A 69 -7.02 15.77 -13.73
CA THR A 69 -7.73 14.55 -14.16
C THR A 69 -7.08 13.29 -13.57
N GLU A 70 -5.76 13.17 -13.65
CA GLU A 70 -5.03 12.03 -13.10
C GLU A 70 -5.21 11.91 -11.58
N LEU A 71 -5.16 13.03 -10.85
CA LEU A 71 -5.41 13.04 -9.41
C LEU A 71 -6.84 12.65 -9.07
N ALA A 72 -7.82 13.13 -9.83
CA ALA A 72 -9.21 12.76 -9.65
C ALA A 72 -9.40 11.24 -9.78
N GLU A 73 -8.79 10.63 -10.79
CA GLU A 73 -8.82 9.17 -11.00
C GLU A 73 -8.10 8.41 -9.88
N MET A 74 -6.91 8.86 -9.46
CA MET A 74 -6.20 8.22 -8.34
C MET A 74 -7.03 8.28 -7.04
N MET A 75 -7.66 9.43 -6.76
CA MET A 75 -8.51 9.61 -5.58
C MET A 75 -9.77 8.74 -5.67
N ARG A 76 -10.33 8.56 -6.86
CA ARG A 76 -11.43 7.63 -7.11
C ARG A 76 -11.01 6.19 -6.77
N VAL A 77 -9.89 5.72 -7.29
CA VAL A 77 -9.35 4.37 -6.99
C VAL A 77 -9.13 4.20 -5.49
N ARG A 78 -8.55 5.20 -4.81
CA ARG A 78 -8.34 5.16 -3.34
C ARG A 78 -9.66 5.02 -2.58
N ARG A 79 -10.70 5.75 -2.98
CA ARG A 79 -12.04 5.63 -2.35
C ARG A 79 -12.64 4.25 -2.56
N GLU A 80 -12.51 3.70 -3.77
CA GLU A 80 -12.98 2.35 -4.08
C GLU A 80 -12.27 1.29 -3.24
N VAL A 81 -10.94 1.38 -3.14
CA VAL A 81 -10.14 0.51 -2.26
C VAL A 81 -10.55 0.66 -0.80
N ALA A 82 -10.75 1.89 -0.32
CA ALA A 82 -11.17 2.14 1.06
C ALA A 82 -12.60 1.64 1.37
N ALA A 83 -13.45 1.52 0.34
CA ALA A 83 -14.80 0.96 0.46
C ALA A 83 -14.81 -0.58 0.38
N THR A 84 -13.72 -1.20 -0.08
CA THR A 84 -13.61 -2.66 -0.18
C THR A 84 -13.33 -3.26 1.21
N PRO A 85 -14.06 -4.30 1.64
CA PRO A 85 -13.77 -4.98 2.90
C PRO A 85 -12.31 -5.45 2.97
N ALA A 86 -11.68 -5.27 4.14
CA ALA A 86 -10.29 -5.65 4.32
C ALA A 86 -10.04 -7.15 4.07
N SER A 87 -11.01 -8.01 4.38
CA SER A 87 -10.94 -9.46 4.09
C SER A 87 -10.82 -9.73 2.58
N GLU A 88 -11.61 -9.05 1.75
CA GLU A 88 -11.57 -9.21 0.30
C GLU A 88 -10.25 -8.71 -0.30
N MET A 89 -9.78 -7.53 0.15
CA MET A 89 -8.51 -6.97 -0.31
C MET A 89 -7.33 -7.86 0.12
N LEU A 90 -7.36 -8.36 1.35
CA LEU A 90 -6.34 -9.30 1.84
C LEU A 90 -6.39 -10.61 1.06
N THR A 91 -7.56 -11.20 0.79
CA THR A 91 -7.66 -12.40 -0.07
C THR A 91 -7.00 -12.16 -1.43
N ASN A 92 -7.26 -11.03 -2.08
CA ASN A 92 -6.58 -10.66 -3.32
C ASN A 92 -5.05 -10.58 -3.15
N HIS A 93 -4.56 -9.95 -2.07
CA HIS A 93 -3.13 -9.91 -1.79
C HIS A 93 -2.52 -11.28 -1.47
N MET A 94 -3.25 -12.17 -0.80
CA MET A 94 -2.80 -13.54 -0.54
C MET A 94 -2.63 -14.33 -1.84
N MET A 95 -3.54 -14.14 -2.81
CA MET A 95 -3.36 -14.72 -4.15
C MET A 95 -2.10 -14.17 -4.85
N ARG A 96 -1.75 -12.89 -4.67
CA ARG A 96 -0.47 -12.37 -5.18
C ARG A 96 0.76 -13.03 -4.53
N LEU A 97 0.69 -13.42 -3.26
CA LEU A 97 1.75 -14.20 -2.61
C LEU A 97 1.84 -15.62 -3.18
N PHE A 98 0.70 -16.22 -3.53
CA PHE A 98 0.66 -17.51 -4.22
C PHE A 98 1.37 -17.45 -5.57
N ASP A 99 1.02 -16.46 -6.40
CA ASP A 99 1.64 -16.25 -7.71
C ASP A 99 3.14 -16.00 -7.57
N LEU A 100 3.54 -15.15 -6.64
CA LEU A 100 4.95 -14.84 -6.39
C LEU A 100 5.75 -16.09 -5.96
N THR A 101 5.17 -16.92 -5.08
CA THR A 101 5.80 -18.19 -4.66
C THR A 101 6.01 -19.09 -5.87
N THR A 102 5.01 -19.19 -6.74
CA THR A 102 5.05 -20.03 -7.94
C THR A 102 6.13 -19.53 -8.91
N ILE A 103 6.23 -18.21 -9.15
CA ILE A 103 7.29 -17.59 -9.97
C ILE A 103 8.68 -17.96 -9.44
N TYR A 104 8.91 -17.91 -8.11
CA TYR A 104 10.20 -18.31 -7.54
C TYR A 104 10.51 -19.80 -7.72
N LEU A 105 9.49 -20.65 -7.63
CA LEU A 105 9.62 -22.11 -7.78
C LEU A 105 9.82 -22.54 -9.24
N GLU A 106 9.25 -21.80 -10.19
CA GLU A 106 9.38 -22.03 -11.63
C GLU A 106 10.69 -21.48 -12.23
N GLY A 107 11.45 -20.69 -11.46
CA GLY A 107 12.76 -20.18 -11.88
C GLY A 107 13.75 -21.30 -12.20
N ASP A 108 14.81 -20.97 -12.95
CA ASP A 108 15.89 -21.92 -13.30
C ASP A 108 17.27 -21.32 -12.92
N PRO A 109 17.90 -21.75 -11.80
CA PRO A 109 17.39 -22.72 -10.83
C PRO A 109 16.27 -22.14 -9.93
N PRO A 110 15.35 -22.99 -9.41
CA PRO A 110 14.33 -22.57 -8.46
C PRO A 110 14.88 -21.83 -7.23
N ALA A 111 14.30 -20.68 -6.90
CA ALA A 111 14.71 -19.82 -5.80
C ALA A 111 14.04 -20.23 -4.48
N PHE A 112 14.42 -21.38 -3.92
CA PHE A 112 13.77 -21.94 -2.72
C PHE A 112 13.82 -21.03 -1.48
N GLY A 113 14.90 -20.26 -1.27
CA GLY A 113 14.98 -19.34 -0.13
C GLY A 113 13.89 -18.25 -0.17
N GLU A 114 13.66 -17.70 -1.37
CA GLU A 114 12.64 -16.68 -1.60
C GLU A 114 11.23 -17.30 -1.52
N ALA A 115 11.01 -18.45 -2.16
CA ALA A 115 9.74 -19.16 -2.07
C ALA A 115 9.37 -19.52 -0.62
N ALA A 116 10.33 -19.99 0.19
CA ALA A 116 10.12 -20.29 1.60
C ALA A 116 9.72 -19.03 2.41
N THR A 117 10.34 -17.89 2.11
CA THR A 117 10.00 -16.60 2.74
C THR A 117 8.57 -16.19 2.45
N VAL A 118 8.11 -16.32 1.20
CA VAL A 118 6.74 -15.98 0.82
C VAL A 118 5.72 -16.96 1.43
N ILE A 119 6.03 -18.26 1.45
CA ILE A 119 5.20 -19.30 2.11
C ILE A 119 5.07 -19.01 3.61
N GLU A 120 6.13 -18.54 4.27
CA GLU A 120 6.09 -18.14 5.68
C GLU A 120 5.18 -16.93 5.90
N ALA A 121 5.32 -15.90 5.06
CA ALA A 121 4.45 -14.72 5.13
C ALA A 121 2.97 -15.10 4.92
N PHE A 122 2.69 -15.97 3.96
CA PHE A 122 1.34 -16.49 3.70
C PHE A 122 0.78 -17.17 4.95
N ARG A 123 1.55 -18.08 5.56
CA ARG A 123 1.15 -18.79 6.78
C ARG A 123 0.93 -17.85 7.95
N ALA A 124 1.85 -16.92 8.19
CA ALA A 124 1.77 -15.97 9.29
C ALA A 124 0.48 -15.14 9.24
N VAL A 125 0.05 -14.72 8.05
CA VAL A 125 -1.21 -14.00 7.87
C VAL A 125 -2.41 -14.89 8.17
N LEU A 126 -2.45 -16.12 7.67
CA LEU A 126 -3.55 -17.06 7.92
C LEU A 126 -3.69 -17.45 9.40
N ASP A 127 -2.57 -17.65 10.07
CA ASP A 127 -2.56 -18.04 11.49
C ASP A 127 -2.95 -16.87 12.39
N ALA A 128 -2.56 -15.65 12.04
CA ALA A 128 -2.89 -14.46 12.82
C ALA A 128 -4.34 -13.97 12.60
N LEU A 129 -4.87 -14.11 11.38
CA LEU A 129 -6.19 -13.57 11.04
C LEU A 129 -7.33 -14.57 11.23
N GLY A 130 -7.12 -15.85 10.90
CA GLY A 130 -8.14 -16.90 11.00
C GLY A 130 -9.49 -16.45 10.47
N ASP A 131 -10.53 -16.57 11.31
CA ASP A 131 -11.93 -16.23 11.01
C ASP A 131 -12.14 -14.80 10.46
N ARG A 132 -11.21 -13.85 10.68
CA ARG A 132 -11.31 -12.47 10.14
C ARG A 132 -11.19 -12.42 8.61
N LEU A 133 -10.69 -13.47 7.98
CA LEU A 133 -10.67 -13.61 6.52
C LEU A 133 -12.03 -14.04 5.93
N GLY A 134 -13.00 -14.38 6.79
CA GLY A 134 -14.34 -14.79 6.40
C GLY A 134 -14.32 -16.05 5.54
N ASP A 135 -15.25 -16.14 4.60
CA ASP A 135 -15.49 -17.35 3.79
C ASP A 135 -14.30 -17.78 2.92
N SER A 136 -13.31 -16.90 2.72
CA SER A 136 -12.11 -17.22 1.94
C SER A 136 -11.06 -18.01 2.74
N GLU A 137 -11.14 -18.05 4.07
CA GLU A 137 -10.13 -18.67 4.94
C GLU A 137 -9.82 -20.12 4.57
N PRO A 138 -10.81 -21.02 4.37
CA PRO A 138 -10.54 -22.42 4.05
C PRO A 138 -9.82 -22.58 2.71
N THR A 139 -10.25 -21.82 1.70
CA THR A 139 -9.66 -21.82 0.36
C THR A 139 -8.21 -21.34 0.40
N LEU A 140 -7.92 -20.30 1.18
CA LEU A 140 -6.55 -19.81 1.33
C LEU A 140 -5.66 -20.80 2.08
N ARG A 141 -6.19 -21.53 3.08
CA ARG A 141 -5.44 -22.61 3.74
C ARG A 141 -5.12 -23.75 2.78
N GLU A 142 -6.06 -24.12 1.92
CA GLU A 142 -5.82 -25.11 0.88
C GLU A 142 -4.72 -24.66 -0.08
N ALA A 143 -4.79 -23.41 -0.56
CA ALA A 143 -3.78 -22.83 -1.44
C ALA A 143 -2.38 -22.85 -0.80
N LEU A 144 -2.26 -22.51 0.50
CA LEU A 144 -1.00 -22.62 1.22
C LEU A 144 -0.46 -24.07 1.23
N GLY A 145 -1.34 -25.05 1.48
CA GLY A 145 -0.97 -26.46 1.45
C GLY A 145 -0.45 -26.89 0.08
N GLN A 146 -1.07 -26.41 -1.01
CA GLN A 146 -0.62 -26.68 -2.38
C GLN A 146 0.79 -26.12 -2.64
N LEU A 147 1.07 -24.87 -2.22
CA LEU A 147 2.41 -24.28 -2.36
C LEU A 147 3.47 -25.05 -1.59
N GLN A 148 3.17 -25.46 -0.35
CA GLN A 148 4.08 -26.25 0.48
C GLN A 148 4.39 -27.61 -0.16
N MET A 149 3.38 -28.28 -0.72
CA MET A 149 3.56 -29.54 -1.43
C MET A 149 4.39 -29.36 -2.69
N LEU A 150 4.13 -28.33 -3.50
CA LEU A 150 4.91 -28.01 -4.69
C LEU A 150 6.39 -27.75 -4.35
N PHE A 151 6.64 -26.95 -3.31
CA PHE A 151 7.98 -26.65 -2.82
C PHE A 151 8.76 -27.94 -2.49
N VAL A 152 8.18 -28.85 -1.71
CA VAL A 152 8.82 -30.10 -1.29
C VAL A 152 9.08 -31.00 -2.49
N GLN A 153 8.11 -31.13 -3.41
CA GLN A 153 8.26 -31.94 -4.62
C GLN A 153 9.42 -31.46 -5.50
N LEU A 154 9.50 -30.15 -5.76
CA LEU A 154 10.56 -29.56 -6.56
C LEU A 154 11.93 -29.68 -5.89
N LYS A 155 12.00 -29.48 -4.58
CA LYS A 155 13.25 -29.62 -3.83
C LYS A 155 13.79 -31.06 -3.91
N ASN A 156 12.93 -32.05 -3.70
CA ASN A 156 13.31 -33.46 -3.82
C ASN A 156 13.77 -33.82 -5.25
N ALA A 157 13.12 -33.27 -6.27
CA ALA A 157 13.50 -33.49 -7.66
C ALA A 157 14.88 -32.89 -7.98
N GLN A 158 15.18 -31.69 -7.47
CA GLN A 158 16.49 -31.05 -7.62
C GLN A 158 17.59 -31.81 -6.89
N ASP A 159 17.35 -32.21 -5.64
CA ASP A 159 18.31 -32.99 -4.84
C ASP A 159 18.62 -34.33 -5.54
N SER A 160 17.63 -34.95 -6.18
CA SER A 160 17.80 -36.19 -6.95
C SER A 160 18.56 -35.98 -8.27
N ALA A 161 18.46 -34.81 -8.88
CA ALA A 161 19.19 -34.48 -10.11
C ALA A 161 20.65 -34.06 -9.83
N ALA A 162 20.94 -33.61 -8.61
CA ALA A 162 22.28 -33.18 -8.18
C ALA A 162 23.14 -34.30 -7.57
N GLY A 163 22.54 -35.45 -7.20
CA GLY A 163 23.22 -36.63 -6.66
C GLY A 163 23.56 -37.68 -7.70
#